data_AF-A0A1Y2B797-F1
#
_entry.id   AF-A0A1Y2B797-F1
#
_cell.length_a   1.000
_cell.length_b   1.000
_cell.length_c   1.000
_cell.angle_alpha   90.00
_cell.angle_beta   90.00
_cell.angle_gamma   90.00
#
_symmetry.space_group_name_H-M   'P 1'
#
loop_
_entity.id
_entity.type
_entity.pdbx_description
1 polymer ?
#
loop_
_entity_poly.entity_id
_entity_poly.type
_entity_poly.pdbx_seq_one_letter_code
_entity_poly.pdbx_strand_id
1 'polypeptide(L)' 'MAGGGPQLLFDPAIEKWFNMQENTHHYFKFNRRTTTHVLALAVAFPLFLYAGASAKKFQMKFKEIRGAPRQ' A
#
# COMPACT_ATOMS: atom_id res chain seq x y z
N MET A 1 19.02 -35.00 -8.24
CA MET A 1 17.56 -34.78 -8.35
C MET A 1 17.04 -35.70 -9.44
N ALA A 2 16.56 -36.88 -9.07
CA ALA A 2 15.86 -37.79 -9.99
C ALA A 2 14.36 -37.50 -9.84
N GLY A 3 13.73 -36.96 -10.88
CA GLY A 3 12.30 -36.62 -10.89
C GLY A 3 11.79 -36.71 -12.33
N GLY A 4 10.84 -37.61 -12.57
CA GLY A 4 10.36 -37.98 -13.90
C GLY A 4 9.58 -36.88 -14.60
N GLY A 5 9.82 -36.75 -15.91
CA GLY A 5 9.05 -35.96 -16.87
C GLY A 5 9.07 -34.43 -16.64
N PRO A 6 8.91 -33.61 -17.68
CA PRO A 6 8.66 -32.18 -17.48
C PRO A 6 7.30 -32.01 -16.78
N GLN A 7 7.33 -31.69 -15.49
CA GLN A 7 6.14 -31.59 -14.63
C GLN A 7 5.34 -30.30 -14.86
N LEU A 8 5.92 -29.34 -15.60
CA LEU A 8 5.28 -28.13 -16.09
C LEU A 8 5.71 -27.86 -17.54
N LEU A 9 4.76 -27.42 -18.36
CA LEU A 9 5.06 -26.81 -19.65
C LEU A 9 5.74 -25.47 -19.40
N PHE A 10 7.01 -25.40 -19.79
CA PHE A 10 7.82 -24.20 -19.70
C PHE A 10 7.44 -23.24 -20.83
N ASP A 11 6.81 -22.11 -20.49
CA ASP A 11 6.55 -21.04 -21.45
C ASP A 11 7.58 -19.92 -21.24
N PRO A 12 8.49 -19.69 -22.20
CA PRO A 12 9.50 -18.64 -22.09
C PRO A 12 8.89 -17.24 -21.96
N ALA A 13 7.67 -17.01 -22.45
CA ALA A 13 6.99 -15.73 -22.30
C ALA A 13 6.55 -15.48 -20.86
N ILE A 14 5.99 -16.50 -20.20
CA ILE A 14 5.54 -16.41 -18.80
C ILE A 14 6.73 -16.19 -17.89
N GLU A 15 7.82 -16.90 -18.09
CA GLU A 15 9.02 -16.72 -17.27
C GLU A 15 9.67 -15.37 -17.44
N LYS A 16 9.70 -14.85 -18.68
CA LYS A 16 10.18 -13.50 -18.92
C LYS A 16 9.30 -12.46 -18.22
N TRP A 17 7.98 -12.61 -18.29
CA TRP A 17 7.05 -11.72 -17.61
C TRP A 17 7.22 -11.77 -16.08
N PHE A 18 7.37 -12.98 -15.53
CA PHE A 18 7.62 -13.18 -14.11
C PHE A 18 8.92 -12.52 -13.68
N ASN A 19 10.01 -12.74 -14.43
CA ASN A 19 11.30 -12.08 -14.21
C ASN A 19 11.20 -10.55 -14.29
N MET A 20 10.38 -10.00 -15.18
CA MET A 20 10.16 -8.55 -15.26
C MET A 20 9.43 -8.00 -14.02
N GLN A 21 8.43 -8.73 -13.52
CA GLN A 21 7.72 -8.33 -12.30
C GLN A 21 8.63 -8.36 -11.08
N GLU A 22 9.36 -9.45 -10.88
CA GLU A 22 10.25 -9.63 -9.73
C GLU A 22 11.37 -8.58 -9.73
N ASN A 23 11.93 -8.28 -10.90
CA ASN A 23 13.00 -7.30 -11.06
C ASN A 23 12.51 -5.85 -11.24
N THR A 24 11.23 -5.55 -11.02
CA THR A 24 10.68 -4.19 -11.21
C THR A 24 11.48 -3.14 -10.44
N HIS A 25 11.94 -3.47 -9.24
CA HIS A 25 12.69 -2.59 -8.37
C HIS A 25 14.08 -2.19 -8.93
N HIS A 26 14.72 -3.05 -9.73
CA HIS A 26 15.99 -2.74 -10.39
C HIS A 26 15.84 -1.66 -11.47
N TYR A 27 14.66 -1.58 -12.10
CA TYR A 27 14.38 -0.64 -13.18
C TYR A 27 13.57 0.58 -12.72
N PHE A 28 13.22 0.65 -11.43
CA PHE A 28 12.45 1.75 -10.89
C PHE A 28 13.26 3.06 -10.93
N LYS A 29 12.61 4.14 -11.37
CA LYS A 29 13.19 5.49 -11.40
C LYS A 29 12.20 6.52 -10.88
N PHE A 30 12.72 7.45 -10.09
CA PHE A 30 11.97 8.64 -9.69
C PHE A 30 11.87 9.60 -10.86
N ASN A 31 10.66 9.74 -11.38
CA ASN A 31 10.29 10.74 -12.37
C ASN A 31 9.12 11.56 -11.81
N ARG A 32 8.79 12.69 -12.44
CA ARG A 32 7.75 13.59 -11.92
C ARG A 32 6.42 12.88 -11.66
N ARG A 33 6.05 11.92 -12.51
CA ARG A 33 4.83 11.12 -12.35
C ARG A 33 4.95 10.16 -11.16
N THR A 34 5.98 9.32 -11.12
CA THR A 34 6.14 8.30 -10.06
C THR A 34 6.34 8.93 -8.69
N THR A 35 7.13 10.01 -8.61
CA THR A 35 7.31 10.76 -7.36
C THR A 35 5.99 11.32 -6.83
N THR A 36 5.12 11.84 -7.70
CA THR A 36 3.80 12.35 -7.29
C THR A 36 2.93 11.23 -6.72
N HIS A 37 2.94 10.05 -7.36
CA HIS A 37 2.17 8.90 -6.89
C HIS A 37 2.71 8.36 -5.55
N VAL A 38 4.03 8.28 -5.41
CA VAL A 38 4.67 7.85 -4.15
C VAL A 38 4.31 8.79 -3.02
N LEU A 39 4.42 10.12 -3.21
CA LEU A 39 4.05 11.08 -2.18
C LEU A 39 2.56 11.02 -1.85
N ALA A 40 1.69 10.90 -2.85
CA ALA A 40 0.25 10.82 -2.61
C ALA A 40 -0.14 9.55 -1.83
N LEU A 41 0.39 8.39 -2.24
CA LEU A 41 -0.05 7.11 -1.68
C LEU A 41 0.71 6.69 -0.42
N ALA A 42 2.01 6.95 -0.34
CA ALA A 42 2.83 6.56 0.80
C ALA A 42 2.78 7.59 1.94
N VAL A 43 2.49 8.86 1.65
CA VAL A 43 2.51 9.94 2.65
C VAL A 43 1.15 10.57 2.84
N ALA A 44 0.57 11.16 1.78
CA ALA A 44 -0.65 11.95 1.91
C ALA A 44 -1.85 11.08 2.36
N PHE A 45 -2.01 9.90 1.78
CA PHE A 45 -3.13 9.01 2.09
C PHE A 45 -3.10 8.48 3.55
N PRO A 46 -1.99 7.93 4.08
CA PRO A 46 -1.92 7.52 5.48
C PRO A 46 -2.11 8.69 6.45
N LEU A 47 -1.52 9.85 6.17
CA LEU A 47 -1.71 11.05 7.00
C LEU A 47 -3.16 11.51 7.03
N PHE A 48 -3.82 11.51 5.86
CA PHE A 48 -5.23 11.87 5.76
C PHE A 48 -6.11 10.94 6.59
N LEU A 49 -5.90 9.62 6.48
CA LEU A 49 -6.64 8.63 7.28
C LEU A 49 -6.40 8.81 8.79
N TYR A 50 -5.15 9.00 9.19
CA TYR A 50 -4.79 9.20 10.59
C TYR A 50 -5.42 10.48 11.18
N ALA A 51 -5.34 11.59 10.45
CA ALA A 51 -5.92 12.86 10.85
C ALA A 51 -7.44 12.75 10.97
N GLY A 52 -8.11 12.14 9.98
CA GLY A 52 -9.56 11.94 10.02
C GLY A 52 -10.01 11.04 11.18
N ALA A 53 -9.30 9.94 11.45
CA ALA A 53 -9.60 9.06 12.57
C ALA A 53 -9.40 9.77 13.92
N SER A 54 -8.32 10.53 14.07
CA SER A 54 -8.02 11.28 15.29
C SER A 54 -9.04 12.41 15.54
N ALA A 55 -9.48 13.10 14.49
CA ALA A 55 -10.51 14.13 14.58
C ALA A 55 -11.85 13.57 15.06
N LYS A 56 -12.26 12.39 14.56
CA LYS A 56 -13.48 11.70 15.04
C LYS A 56 -13.39 11.33 16.52
N LYS A 57 -12.24 10.82 16.98
CA LYS A 57 -12.02 10.52 18.39
C LYS A 57 -12.14 11.76 19.27
N PHE A 58 -11.54 12.87 18.83
CA PHE A 58 -11.65 14.15 19.53
C PHE A 58 -13.10 14.64 19.61
N GLN A 59 -13.84 14.58 18.50
CA GLN A 59 -15.24 15.00 18.46
C GLN A 59 -16.13 14.16 19.38
N MET A 60 -15.94 12.83 19.39
CA MET A 60 -16.69 11.93 20.27
C MET A 60 -16.42 12.22 21.75
N LYS A 61 -15.14 12.36 22.11
CA LYS A 61 -14.74 12.71 23.49
C LYS A 61 -15.30 14.07 23.92
N PHE A 62 -15.32 15.05 23.03
CA PHE A 62 -15.88 16.37 23.32
C PHE A 62 -17.41 16.35 23.48
N LYS A 63 -18.10 15.49 22.72
CA LYS A 63 -19.54 15.29 22.84
C LYS A 63 -19.90 14.60 24.17
N GLU A 64 -19.12 13.63 24.60
CA GLU A 64 -19.27 12.95 25.89
C GLU A 64 -19.11 13.93 27.07
N ILE A 65 -18.05 14.75 27.06
CA ILE A 65 -17.83 15.77 28.11
C ILE A 65 -18.97 16.80 28.16
N ARG A 66 -19.50 17.24 27.00
CA ARG A 66 -20.62 18.20 26.96
C ARG A 66 -21.96 17.60 27.35
N GLY A 67 -22.15 16.30 27.14
CA GLY A 67 -23.39 15.58 27.47
C GLY A 67 -23.41 15.01 28.90
N ALA A 68 -22.28 15.01 29.60
CA ALA A 68 -22.21 14.55 30.98
C ALA A 68 -23.01 15.48 31.90
N PRO A 69 -23.97 14.97 32.70
CA PRO A 69 -24.67 15.77 33.68
C PRO A 69 -23.64 16.33 34.68
N ARG A 70 -23.65 17.65 34.86
CA ARG A 70 -22.88 18.29 35.94
C ARG A 70 -23.52 17.85 37.25
N GLN A 71 -22.79 17.01 37.99
CA GLN A 71 -23.11 16.74 39.39
C GLN A 71 -22.84 18.00 40.23
#